data_AF-A0A7X7TIW8-F1
#
_entry.id   AF-A0A7X7TIW8-F1
#
_cell.length_a   1.000
_cell.length_b   1.000
_cell.length_c   1.000
_cell.angle_alpha   90.00
_cell.angle_beta   90.00
_cell.angle_gamma   90.00
#
_symmetry.space_group_name_H-M   'P 1'
#
loop_
_entity.id
_entity.type
_entity.pdbx_description
1 polymer ?
#
loop_
_entity_poly.entity_id
_entity_poly.type
_entity_poly.pdbx_seq_one_letter_code
_entity_poly.pdbx_strand_id
1 'polypeptide(L)'
;TILINAQSENKLLAETFLTEYVATDEIMTALYEKGQRPSAYLPVLEKSDDPDLLAFGEAGRNATPMPAIPAMGSVWTSWDAAVVLARDGKMTPEEALKDAAAKIRNLIANPLYGMVNVPGSYQSQVGCDGDWLPDCAATAMKKGDDGKWHSGPFELKAGDYECKVALDGSWTVNYGSDGKQDGPNYTFSLTADGTVEFIYDEATHMLEIVVK
;
A
#
# COMPACT_ATOMS: atom_id res chain seq x y z
N THR A 1 0.61 -3.69 19.39
CA THR A 1 1.57 -2.65 19.80
C THR A 1 0.88 -1.32 19.83
N ILE A 2 1.00 -0.57 20.93
CA ILE A 2 0.54 0.82 20.99
C ILE A 2 1.72 1.69 20.56
N LEU A 3 1.48 2.65 19.67
CA LEU A 3 2.50 3.52 19.10
C LEU A 3 2.20 4.97 19.48
N ILE A 4 3.24 5.74 19.77
CA ILE A 4 3.14 7.20 19.95
C ILE A 4 3.50 7.85 18.62
N ASN A 5 2.62 8.71 18.11
CA ASN A 5 2.87 9.44 16.87
C ASN A 5 4.13 10.32 17.02
N ALA A 6 5.11 10.13 16.13
CA ALA A 6 6.37 10.85 16.12
C ALA A 6 6.20 12.38 15.93
N GLN A 7 5.07 12.84 15.42
CA GLN A 7 4.74 14.27 15.25
C GLN A 7 3.85 14.83 16.37
N SER A 8 3.47 14.02 17.36
CA SER A 8 2.64 14.50 18.47
C SER A 8 3.38 15.54 19.32
N GLU A 9 2.67 16.60 19.70
CA GLU A 9 3.13 17.57 20.70
C GLU A 9 3.04 17.00 22.14
N ASN A 10 2.23 15.96 22.35
CA ASN A 10 1.90 15.40 23.67
C ASN A 10 2.63 14.07 23.98
N LYS A 11 3.83 13.86 23.44
CA LYS A 11 4.56 12.58 23.56
C LYS A 11 4.75 12.12 25.00
N LEU A 12 5.23 13.00 25.88
CA LEU A 12 5.50 12.67 27.28
C LEU A 12 4.21 12.28 28.01
N LEU A 13 3.12 13.03 27.80
CA LEU A 13 1.83 12.70 28.40
C LEU A 13 1.31 11.32 27.92
N ALA A 14 1.44 11.04 26.63
CA ALA A 14 1.05 9.74 26.06
C ALA A 14 1.90 8.60 26.63
N GLU A 15 3.22 8.79 26.77
CA GLU A 15 4.11 7.81 27.39
C GLU A 15 3.73 7.54 28.83
N THR A 16 3.59 8.60 29.65
CA THR A 16 3.16 8.50 31.05
C THR A 16 1.81 7.80 31.18
N PHE A 17 0.83 8.15 30.36
CA PHE A 17 -0.48 7.48 30.37
C PHE A 17 -0.34 5.98 30.08
N LEU A 18 0.47 5.60 29.09
CA LEU A 18 0.66 4.20 28.72
C LEU A 18 1.39 3.41 29.81
N THR A 19 2.41 3.99 30.43
CA THR A 19 3.26 3.28 31.39
C THR A 19 2.74 3.30 32.82
N GLU A 20 2.11 4.40 33.24
CA GLU A 20 1.70 4.60 34.64
C GLU A 20 0.20 4.37 34.88
N TYR A 21 -0.63 4.47 33.84
CA TYR A 21 -2.07 4.22 33.95
C TYR A 21 -2.49 2.93 33.26
N VAL A 22 -2.18 2.79 31.96
CA VAL A 22 -2.63 1.62 31.17
C VAL A 22 -1.90 0.34 31.60
N ALA A 23 -0.57 0.36 31.72
CA ALA A 23 0.24 -0.80 32.09
C ALA A 23 0.21 -1.10 33.61
N THR A 24 -0.99 -1.08 34.19
CA THR A 24 -1.24 -1.43 35.60
C THR A 24 -2.02 -2.75 35.68
N ASP A 25 -1.93 -3.44 36.82
CA ASP A 25 -2.63 -4.71 37.03
C ASP A 25 -4.15 -4.53 36.90
N GLU A 26 -4.70 -3.47 37.48
CA GLU A 26 -6.13 -3.15 37.42
C GLU A 26 -6.61 -2.95 35.97
N ILE A 27 -5.96 -2.04 35.23
CA ILE A 27 -6.40 -1.70 33.87
C ILE A 27 -6.15 -2.84 32.90
N MET A 28 -5.00 -3.51 32.97
CA MET A 28 -4.72 -4.66 32.10
C MET A 28 -5.63 -5.86 32.41
N THR A 29 -6.03 -6.06 33.67
CA THR A 29 -7.03 -7.09 34.03
C THR A 29 -8.39 -6.71 33.46
N ALA A 30 -8.83 -5.46 33.60
CA ALA A 30 -10.10 -5.02 33.03
C ALA A 30 -10.14 -5.15 31.50
N LEU A 31 -9.04 -4.82 30.81
CA LEU A 31 -8.91 -5.01 29.36
C LEU A 31 -8.95 -6.48 28.98
N TYR A 32 -8.30 -7.35 29.76
CA TYR A 32 -8.33 -8.79 29.59
C TYR A 32 -9.74 -9.35 29.73
N GLU A 33 -10.44 -9.04 30.82
CA GLU A 33 -11.80 -9.54 31.11
C GLU A 33 -12.81 -9.16 30.03
N LYS A 34 -12.63 -7.99 29.40
CA LYS A 34 -13.48 -7.55 28.28
C LYS A 34 -13.02 -8.10 26.93
N GLY A 35 -11.72 -8.17 26.70
CA GLY A 35 -11.15 -8.54 25.41
C GLY A 35 -11.07 -10.05 25.19
N GLN A 36 -11.02 -10.84 26.26
CA GLN A 36 -10.84 -12.30 26.24
C GLN A 36 -9.69 -12.74 25.32
N ARG A 37 -8.55 -12.04 25.41
CA ARG A 37 -7.34 -12.28 24.62
C ARG A 37 -6.12 -12.41 25.53
N PRO A 38 -5.07 -13.14 25.15
CA PRO A 38 -3.85 -13.21 25.94
C PRO A 38 -3.27 -11.82 26.18
N SER A 39 -2.99 -11.49 27.45
CA SER A 39 -2.39 -10.21 27.81
C SER A 39 -0.89 -10.23 27.50
N ALA A 40 -0.37 -9.14 26.93
CA ALA A 40 1.09 -8.94 26.82
C ALA A 40 1.72 -8.46 28.15
N TYR A 41 0.90 -8.10 29.14
CA TYR A 41 1.35 -7.69 30.46
C TYR A 41 1.47 -8.94 31.37
N LEU A 42 2.71 -9.31 31.70
CA LEU A 42 3.04 -10.57 32.37
C LEU A 42 2.23 -10.82 33.66
N PRO A 43 2.04 -9.85 34.58
CA PRO A 43 1.28 -10.11 35.80
C PRO A 43 -0.17 -10.57 35.57
N VAL A 44 -0.79 -10.15 34.47
CA VAL A 44 -2.15 -10.59 34.10
C VAL A 44 -2.10 -11.92 33.36
N LEU A 45 -1.12 -12.10 32.47
CA LEU A 45 -0.93 -13.35 31.74
C LEU A 45 -0.66 -14.54 32.68
N GLU A 46 0.20 -14.35 33.68
CA GLU A 46 0.59 -15.39 34.64
C GLU A 46 -0.55 -15.78 35.59
N LYS A 47 -1.54 -14.90 35.79
CA LYS A 47 -2.75 -15.17 36.58
C LYS A 47 -3.85 -15.85 35.78
N SER A 48 -3.72 -15.93 34.45
CA SER A 48 -4.75 -16.52 33.59
C SER A 48 -4.79 -18.03 33.78
N ASP A 49 -5.97 -18.54 34.12
CA ASP A 49 -6.30 -19.96 34.23
C ASP A 49 -7.22 -20.42 33.07
N ASP A 50 -7.43 -19.56 32.08
CA ASP A 50 -8.27 -19.85 30.92
C ASP A 50 -7.59 -20.93 30.05
N PRO A 51 -8.22 -22.10 29.87
CA PRO A 51 -7.62 -23.21 29.15
C PRO A 51 -7.35 -22.88 27.67
N ASP A 52 -8.16 -22.02 27.04
CA ASP A 52 -7.97 -21.66 25.63
C ASP A 52 -6.75 -20.75 25.49
N LEU A 53 -6.55 -19.81 26.41
CA LEU A 53 -5.42 -18.88 26.37
C LEU A 53 -4.08 -19.56 26.68
N LEU A 54 -4.10 -20.53 27.59
CA LEU A 54 -2.96 -21.40 27.82
C LEU A 54 -2.62 -22.22 26.56
N ALA A 55 -3.63 -22.71 25.85
CA ALA A 55 -3.43 -23.41 24.57
C ALA A 55 -2.88 -22.49 23.46
N PHE A 56 -3.34 -21.23 23.39
CA PHE A 56 -2.76 -20.22 22.48
C PHE A 56 -1.28 -19.96 22.79
N GLY A 57 -0.94 -19.83 24.08
CA GLY A 57 0.44 -19.66 24.52
C GLY A 57 1.33 -20.83 24.11
N GLU A 58 0.84 -22.06 24.25
CA GLU A 58 1.54 -23.27 23.81
C GLU A 58 1.73 -23.31 22.29
N ALA A 59 0.67 -23.06 21.53
CA ALA A 59 0.74 -23.01 20.07
C ALA A 59 1.76 -21.97 19.54
N GLY A 60 1.93 -20.87 20.28
CA GLY A 60 2.89 -19.81 19.96
C GLY A 60 4.35 -20.13 20.27
N ARG A 61 4.68 -21.11 21.12
CA ARG A 61 6.07 -21.34 21.60
C ARG A 61 7.06 -21.66 20.48
N ASN A 62 6.62 -22.38 19.46
CA ASN A 62 7.43 -22.74 18.30
C ASN A 62 7.06 -21.95 17.03
N ALA A 63 6.16 -20.97 17.16
CA ALA A 63 5.77 -20.13 16.04
C ALA A 63 6.87 -19.12 15.71
N THR A 64 6.96 -18.72 14.45
CA THR A 64 7.82 -17.60 14.05
C THR A 64 7.03 -16.29 14.19
N PRO A 65 7.54 -15.27 14.92
CA PRO A 65 6.90 -13.96 14.95
C PRO A 65 6.73 -13.41 13.54
N MET A 66 5.57 -12.82 13.25
CA MET A 66 5.33 -12.19 11.96
C MET A 66 6.35 -11.06 11.72
N PRO A 67 7.00 -10.99 10.55
CA PRO A 67 7.86 -9.87 10.20
C PRO A 67 7.08 -8.55 10.21
N ALA A 68 7.68 -7.47 10.71
CA ALA A 68 7.07 -6.14 10.76
C ALA A 68 7.57 -5.21 9.63
N ILE A 69 8.05 -5.77 8.52
CA ILE A 69 8.58 -5.00 7.39
C ILE A 69 7.45 -4.56 6.44
N PRO A 70 7.59 -3.42 5.74
CA PRO A 70 6.58 -2.93 4.79
C PRO A 70 6.19 -3.95 3.70
N ALA A 71 7.15 -4.78 3.27
CA ALA A 71 6.97 -5.82 2.25
C ALA A 71 5.93 -6.90 2.59
N MET A 72 5.48 -7.02 3.85
CA MET A 72 4.48 -8.01 4.24
C MET A 72 3.12 -7.80 3.56
N GLY A 73 2.78 -6.58 3.12
CA GLY A 73 1.57 -6.36 2.32
C GLY A 73 1.54 -7.20 1.04
N SER A 74 2.68 -7.26 0.33
CA SER A 74 2.84 -8.07 -0.88
C SER A 74 2.69 -9.57 -0.61
N VAL A 75 3.14 -10.03 0.58
CA VAL A 75 3.01 -11.41 1.05
C VAL A 75 1.54 -11.75 1.26
N TRP A 76 0.83 -10.96 2.06
CA TRP A 76 -0.54 -11.27 2.46
C TRP A 76 -1.52 -11.29 1.29
N THR A 77 -1.48 -10.28 0.41
CA THR A 77 -2.39 -10.21 -0.75
C THR A 77 -2.17 -11.38 -1.71
N SER A 78 -0.91 -11.70 -2.03
CA SER A 78 -0.60 -12.77 -2.97
C SER A 78 -0.92 -14.15 -2.40
N TRP A 79 -0.67 -14.35 -1.10
CA TRP A 79 -0.98 -15.60 -0.42
C TRP A 79 -2.48 -15.84 -0.28
N ASP A 80 -3.26 -14.82 0.12
CA ASP A 80 -4.72 -14.91 0.22
C ASP A 80 -5.36 -15.29 -1.13
N ALA A 81 -4.94 -14.62 -2.21
CA ALA A 81 -5.38 -14.94 -3.56
C ALA A 81 -5.08 -16.41 -3.93
N ALA A 82 -3.90 -16.92 -3.56
CA ALA A 82 -3.53 -18.31 -3.81
C ALA A 82 -4.46 -19.29 -3.10
N VAL A 83 -4.76 -19.02 -1.82
CA VAL A 83 -5.66 -19.85 -1.02
C VAL A 83 -7.07 -19.87 -1.64
N VAL A 84 -7.57 -18.72 -2.07
CA VAL A 84 -8.88 -18.60 -2.74
C VAL A 84 -8.90 -19.37 -4.07
N LEU A 85 -7.87 -19.23 -4.91
CA LEU A 85 -7.79 -19.91 -6.21
C LEU A 85 -7.72 -21.43 -6.06
N ALA A 86 -6.95 -21.90 -5.07
CA ALA A 86 -6.86 -23.32 -4.75
C ALA A 86 -8.18 -23.87 -4.18
N ARG A 87 -8.81 -23.14 -3.25
CA ARG A 87 -10.12 -23.50 -2.66
C ARG A 87 -11.20 -23.61 -3.72
N ASP A 88 -11.25 -22.67 -4.67
CA ASP A 88 -12.27 -22.61 -5.72
C ASP A 88 -11.98 -23.58 -6.88
N GLY A 89 -10.87 -24.33 -6.84
CA GLY A 89 -10.48 -25.29 -7.89
C GLY A 89 -10.05 -24.62 -9.20
N LYS A 90 -9.76 -23.31 -9.18
CA LYS A 90 -9.28 -22.56 -10.36
C LYS A 90 -7.81 -22.84 -10.66
N MET A 91 -7.05 -23.24 -9.65
CA MET A 91 -5.66 -23.71 -9.74
C MET A 91 -5.48 -24.85 -8.74
N THR A 92 -4.50 -25.73 -8.97
CA THR A 92 -4.09 -26.67 -7.92
C THR A 92 -3.38 -25.92 -6.78
N PRO A 93 -3.34 -26.47 -5.54
CA PRO A 93 -2.61 -25.85 -4.44
C PRO A 93 -1.13 -25.59 -4.76
N GLU A 94 -0.48 -26.50 -5.50
CA GLU A 94 0.91 -26.36 -5.88
C GLU A 94 1.12 -25.20 -6.86
N GLU A 95 0.29 -25.10 -7.90
CA GLU A 95 0.37 -24.02 -8.89
C GLU A 95 0.07 -22.67 -8.24
N ALA A 96 -0.97 -22.57 -7.41
CA ALA A 96 -1.37 -21.34 -6.76
C ALA A 96 -0.26 -20.80 -5.82
N LEU A 97 0.36 -21.68 -5.03
CA LEU A 97 1.43 -21.27 -4.11
C LEU A 97 2.73 -20.93 -4.85
N LYS A 98 3.05 -21.62 -5.96
CA LYS A 98 4.20 -21.26 -6.81
C LYS A 98 4.02 -19.89 -7.46
N ASP A 99 2.83 -19.63 -8.02
CA ASP A 99 2.48 -18.34 -8.61
C ASP A 99 2.54 -17.23 -7.56
N ALA A 100 1.95 -17.43 -6.38
CA ALA A 100 2.05 -16.47 -5.29
C ALA A 100 3.50 -16.21 -4.85
N ALA A 101 4.32 -17.25 -4.72
CA ALA A 101 5.73 -17.08 -4.35
C ALA A 101 6.52 -16.28 -5.39
N ALA A 102 6.18 -16.39 -6.69
CA ALA A 102 6.77 -15.58 -7.75
C ALA A 102 6.28 -14.14 -7.67
N LYS A 103 4.97 -13.92 -7.52
CA LYS A 103 4.37 -12.59 -7.35
C LYS A 103 4.95 -11.84 -6.15
N ILE A 104 5.06 -12.50 -5.00
CA ILE A 104 5.66 -11.94 -3.79
C ILE A 104 7.10 -11.50 -4.08
N ARG A 105 7.93 -12.37 -4.65
CA ARG A 105 9.33 -12.03 -4.96
C ARG A 105 9.43 -10.88 -5.94
N ASN A 106 8.58 -10.83 -6.96
CA ASN A 106 8.58 -9.74 -7.94
C ASN A 106 8.13 -8.42 -7.32
N LEU A 107 7.10 -8.41 -6.48
CA LEU A 107 6.64 -7.22 -5.77
C LEU A 107 7.69 -6.69 -4.79
N ILE A 108 8.40 -7.58 -4.09
CA ILE A 108 9.45 -7.20 -3.13
C ILE A 108 10.73 -6.73 -3.84
N ALA A 109 11.14 -7.43 -4.89
CA ALA A 109 12.36 -7.10 -5.63
C ALA A 109 12.19 -5.92 -6.59
N ASN A 110 10.94 -5.50 -6.84
CA ASN A 110 10.57 -4.56 -7.89
C ASN A 110 11.52 -3.35 -7.93
N PRO A 111 12.40 -3.25 -8.95
CA PRO A 111 13.38 -2.17 -9.02
C PRO A 111 12.72 -0.81 -9.23
N LEU A 112 11.43 -0.79 -9.58
CA LEU A 112 10.62 0.41 -9.76
C LEU A 112 9.77 0.72 -8.53
N TYR A 113 9.93 0.02 -7.41
CA TYR A 113 9.23 0.35 -6.17
C TYR A 113 9.45 1.81 -5.76
N GLY A 114 8.36 2.53 -5.46
CA GLY A 114 8.35 3.98 -5.22
C GLY A 114 8.24 4.83 -6.48
N MET A 115 8.21 4.24 -7.68
CA MET A 115 7.90 4.97 -8.91
C MET A 115 6.44 5.39 -8.90
N VAL A 116 6.19 6.67 -9.13
CA VAL A 116 4.88 7.18 -9.55
C VAL A 116 4.97 7.47 -11.04
N ASN A 117 4.01 6.98 -11.83
CA ASN A 117 3.97 7.19 -13.27
C ASN A 117 2.58 7.64 -13.70
N VAL A 118 2.48 8.25 -14.88
CA VAL A 118 1.21 8.69 -15.49
C VAL A 118 1.00 8.05 -16.87
N PRO A 119 0.72 6.74 -16.96
CA PRO A 119 0.59 6.08 -18.25
C PRO A 119 -0.67 6.50 -19.00
N GLY A 120 -0.58 6.54 -20.33
CA GLY A 120 -1.68 7.00 -21.16
C GLY A 120 -1.44 6.81 -22.65
N SER A 121 -2.43 7.20 -23.45
CA SER A 121 -2.42 7.09 -24.93
C SER A 121 -1.49 8.09 -25.65
N TYR A 122 -0.74 8.87 -24.88
CA TYR A 122 0.20 9.88 -25.38
C TYR A 122 1.67 9.44 -25.27
N GLN A 123 1.94 8.37 -24.53
CA GLN A 123 3.28 7.97 -24.10
C GLN A 123 4.25 7.71 -25.25
N SER A 124 3.77 7.12 -26.34
CA SER A 124 4.56 6.90 -27.56
C SER A 124 5.07 8.20 -28.21
N GLN A 125 4.37 9.33 -28.04
CA GLN A 125 4.81 10.64 -28.57
C GLN A 125 5.93 11.27 -27.75
N VAL A 126 6.07 10.87 -26.47
CA VAL A 126 6.99 11.51 -25.51
C VAL A 126 8.19 10.63 -25.17
N GLY A 127 8.43 9.57 -25.97
CA GLY A 127 9.63 8.75 -25.89
C GLY A 127 9.48 7.43 -25.13
N CYS A 128 8.26 6.98 -24.85
CA CYS A 128 8.01 5.61 -24.41
C CYS A 128 7.98 4.65 -25.62
N ASP A 129 8.29 3.37 -25.39
CA ASP A 129 8.24 2.32 -26.43
C ASP A 129 6.81 1.96 -26.88
N GLY A 130 5.80 2.51 -26.21
CA GLY A 130 4.38 2.32 -26.50
C GLY A 130 3.50 3.12 -25.55
N ASP A 131 2.20 2.98 -25.73
CA ASP A 131 1.19 3.59 -24.86
C ASP A 131 0.83 2.67 -23.69
N TRP A 132 0.32 3.26 -22.60
CA TRP A 132 -0.12 2.55 -21.39
C TRP A 132 0.96 1.70 -20.69
N LEU A 133 2.20 2.20 -20.68
CA LEU A 133 3.35 1.57 -20.04
C LEU A 133 3.58 2.15 -18.62
N PRO A 134 3.22 1.43 -17.55
CA PRO A 134 3.41 1.91 -16.17
C PRO A 134 4.87 2.03 -15.75
N ASP A 135 5.77 1.35 -16.42
CA ASP A 135 7.21 1.35 -16.19
C ASP A 135 8.00 2.32 -17.08
N CYS A 136 7.32 3.10 -17.94
CA CYS A 136 8.03 4.01 -18.84
C CYS A 136 8.77 5.13 -18.09
N ALA A 137 10.10 5.16 -18.21
CA ALA A 137 10.94 6.16 -17.57
C ALA A 137 10.68 7.60 -18.06
N ALA A 138 10.25 7.79 -19.31
CA ALA A 138 10.02 9.12 -19.89
C ALA A 138 8.82 9.86 -19.25
N THR A 139 7.88 9.12 -18.68
CA THR A 139 6.67 9.67 -18.03
C THR A 139 6.65 9.51 -16.52
N ALA A 140 7.70 8.93 -15.95
CA ALA A 140 7.88 8.81 -14.50
C ALA A 140 7.84 10.19 -13.84
N MET A 141 6.99 10.32 -12.82
CA MET A 141 6.78 11.56 -12.10
C MET A 141 7.90 11.79 -11.08
N LYS A 142 8.21 13.06 -10.81
CA LYS A 142 9.17 13.48 -9.78
C LYS A 142 8.45 14.27 -8.70
N LYS A 143 8.76 13.99 -7.44
CA LYS A 143 8.19 14.75 -6.32
C LYS A 143 8.82 16.16 -6.28
N GLY A 144 7.97 17.18 -6.33
CA GLY A 144 8.35 18.59 -6.22
C GLY A 144 8.42 19.07 -4.77
N ASP A 145 8.91 20.31 -4.59
CA ASP A 145 9.01 20.96 -3.27
C ASP A 145 7.64 21.25 -2.63
N ASP A 146 6.58 21.25 -3.44
CA ASP A 146 5.18 21.37 -3.02
C ASP A 146 4.61 20.06 -2.45
N GLY A 147 5.40 18.98 -2.45
CA GLY A 147 5.01 17.66 -1.96
C GLY A 147 4.16 16.85 -2.96
N LYS A 148 3.91 17.37 -4.16
CA LYS A 148 3.16 16.69 -5.23
C LYS A 148 4.12 16.06 -6.24
N TRP A 149 3.60 15.13 -7.03
CA TRP A 149 4.33 14.47 -8.10
C TRP A 149 4.07 15.15 -9.43
N HIS A 150 5.12 15.49 -10.18
CA HIS A 150 5.04 16.24 -11.43
C HIS A 150 5.64 15.44 -12.58
N SER A 151 5.01 15.49 -13.75
CA SER A 151 5.53 14.88 -14.99
C SER A 151 5.21 15.76 -16.21
N GLY A 152 6.17 15.84 -17.13
CA GLY A 152 6.18 16.83 -18.20
C GLY A 152 7.02 18.07 -17.85
N PRO A 153 6.83 19.21 -18.54
CA PRO A 153 5.89 19.41 -19.65
C PRO A 153 6.19 18.51 -20.87
N PHE A 154 5.13 18.04 -21.53
CA PHE A 154 5.19 17.23 -22.74
C PHE A 154 4.60 17.99 -23.94
N GLU A 155 5.32 18.00 -25.05
CA GLU A 155 4.83 18.50 -26.34
C GLU A 155 3.96 17.42 -27.00
N LEU A 156 2.65 17.66 -27.11
CA LEU A 156 1.68 16.72 -27.67
C LEU A 156 0.97 17.31 -28.88
N LYS A 157 0.56 16.44 -29.81
CA LYS A 157 -0.26 16.83 -30.95
C LYS A 157 -1.72 17.10 -30.55
N ALA A 158 -2.44 17.84 -31.38
CA ALA A 158 -3.89 17.97 -31.23
C ALA A 158 -4.56 16.58 -31.24
N GLY A 159 -5.47 16.32 -30.31
CA GLY A 159 -6.11 15.02 -30.17
C GLY A 159 -6.80 14.82 -28.82
N ASP A 160 -7.48 13.68 -28.71
CA ASP A 160 -8.11 13.20 -27.48
C ASP A 160 -7.22 12.13 -26.84
N TYR A 161 -6.98 12.27 -25.54
CA TYR A 161 -6.06 11.45 -24.78
C TYR A 161 -6.69 10.94 -23.50
N GLU A 162 -6.14 9.82 -23.05
CA GLU A 162 -6.49 9.22 -21.77
C GLU A 162 -5.22 8.92 -20.97
N CYS A 163 -5.34 8.98 -19.64
CA CYS A 163 -4.27 8.57 -18.73
C CYS A 163 -4.78 8.08 -17.38
N LYS A 164 -3.88 7.49 -16.61
CA LYS A 164 -4.06 7.10 -15.20
C LYS A 164 -2.77 7.31 -14.44
N VAL A 165 -2.84 7.29 -13.11
CA VAL A 165 -1.64 7.16 -12.27
C VAL A 165 -1.41 5.70 -11.96
N ALA A 166 -0.18 5.23 -12.13
CA ALA A 166 0.24 3.87 -11.81
C ALA A 166 1.45 3.92 -10.88
N LEU A 167 1.48 3.01 -9.90
CA LEU A 167 2.57 2.92 -8.94
C LEU A 167 3.46 1.71 -9.21
N ASP A 168 4.71 1.84 -8.78
CA ASP A 168 5.70 0.78 -8.76
C ASP A 168 5.92 0.13 -10.15
N GLY A 169 5.79 0.91 -11.23
CA GLY A 169 5.97 0.38 -12.59
C GLY A 169 4.94 -0.68 -13.00
N SER A 170 3.79 -0.78 -12.33
CA SER A 170 2.78 -1.80 -12.62
C SER A 170 1.35 -1.28 -12.46
N TRP A 171 0.36 -2.05 -12.91
CA TRP A 171 -1.06 -1.72 -12.73
C TRP A 171 -1.66 -2.19 -11.39
N THR A 172 -0.87 -2.84 -10.52
CA THR A 172 -1.38 -3.40 -9.24
C THR A 172 -1.99 -2.34 -8.33
N VAL A 173 -1.37 -1.16 -8.26
CA VAL A 173 -1.95 0.01 -7.59
C VAL A 173 -2.00 1.13 -8.62
N ASN A 174 -3.21 1.56 -8.95
CA ASN A 174 -3.46 2.59 -9.93
C ASN A 174 -4.67 3.44 -9.53
N TYR A 175 -4.66 4.71 -9.93
CA TYR A 175 -5.71 5.67 -9.63
C TYR A 175 -6.24 6.28 -10.93
N GLY A 176 -7.55 6.16 -11.11
CA GLY A 176 -8.31 6.76 -12.19
C GLY A 176 -9.04 8.04 -11.75
N SER A 177 -9.97 8.50 -12.58
CA SER A 177 -10.78 9.71 -12.33
C SER A 177 -11.40 9.71 -10.94
N ASP A 178 -11.48 10.91 -10.34
CA ASP A 178 -11.82 11.16 -8.93
C ASP A 178 -10.85 10.51 -7.91
N GLY A 179 -9.63 10.15 -8.32
CA GLY A 179 -8.64 9.50 -7.45
C GLY A 179 -9.05 8.10 -6.98
N LYS A 180 -9.99 7.47 -7.68
CA LYS A 180 -10.48 6.14 -7.32
C LYS A 180 -9.47 5.08 -7.72
N GLN A 181 -9.11 4.22 -6.78
CA GLN A 181 -8.34 3.02 -7.08
C GLN A 181 -9.13 2.15 -8.07
N ASP A 182 -8.47 1.67 -9.11
CA ASP A 182 -9.09 0.94 -10.23
C ASP A 182 -10.25 1.70 -10.90
N GLY A 183 -10.27 3.02 -10.78
CA GLY A 183 -11.29 3.91 -11.34
C GLY A 183 -11.23 4.01 -12.88
N PRO A 184 -12.18 4.73 -13.50
CA PRO A 184 -12.13 5.01 -14.94
C PRO A 184 -10.91 5.86 -15.32
N ASN A 185 -10.49 5.87 -16.58
CA ASN A 185 -9.38 6.71 -17.04
C ASN A 185 -9.70 8.22 -16.88
N TYR A 186 -8.68 9.05 -16.67
CA TYR A 186 -8.78 10.49 -16.91
C TYR A 186 -8.79 10.72 -18.43
N THR A 187 -9.60 11.67 -18.90
CA THR A 187 -9.69 12.06 -20.31
C THR A 187 -9.34 13.54 -20.46
N PHE A 188 -8.56 13.90 -21.48
CA PHE A 188 -8.28 15.29 -21.82
C PHE A 188 -8.12 15.47 -23.33
N SER A 189 -8.33 16.69 -23.82
CA SER A 189 -8.29 17.00 -25.25
C SER A 189 -7.44 18.23 -25.54
N LEU A 190 -6.72 18.20 -26.66
CA LEU A 190 -5.94 19.32 -27.18
C LEU A 190 -6.55 19.77 -28.52
N THR A 191 -7.00 21.02 -28.60
CA THR A 191 -7.59 21.59 -29.82
C THR A 191 -6.54 21.99 -30.87
N ALA A 192 -5.30 22.13 -30.45
CA ALA A 192 -4.11 22.36 -31.28
C ALA A 192 -2.92 21.67 -30.60
N ASP A 193 -1.79 21.53 -31.32
CA ASP A 193 -0.53 21.11 -30.71
C ASP A 193 -0.22 22.02 -29.51
N GLY A 194 0.20 21.42 -28.39
CA GLY A 194 0.34 22.15 -27.13
C GLY A 194 1.15 21.39 -26.09
N THR A 195 1.31 22.02 -24.93
CA THR A 195 2.10 21.47 -23.83
C THR A 195 1.21 20.95 -22.72
N VAL A 196 1.49 19.74 -22.20
CA VAL A 196 0.74 19.14 -21.09
C VAL A 196 1.66 18.79 -19.93
N GLU A 197 1.24 19.17 -18.73
CA GLU A 197 1.90 18.84 -17.46
C GLU A 197 0.90 18.11 -16.55
N PHE A 198 1.38 17.07 -15.88
CA PHE A 198 0.59 16.24 -14.97
C PHE A 198 1.05 16.44 -13.54
N ILE A 199 0.11 16.71 -12.64
CA ILE A 199 0.39 16.94 -11.22
C ILE A 199 -0.47 15.99 -10.40
N TYR A 200 0.16 15.09 -9.64
CA TYR A 200 -0.51 14.09 -8.81
C TYR A 200 -0.31 14.38 -7.32
N ASP A 201 -1.40 14.41 -6.58
CA ASP A 201 -1.41 14.52 -5.12
C ASP A 201 -1.60 13.14 -4.50
N GLU A 202 -0.55 12.62 -3.88
CA GLU A 202 -0.53 11.30 -3.23
C GLU A 202 -1.49 11.21 -2.03
N ALA A 203 -1.80 12.33 -1.37
CA ALA A 203 -2.69 12.35 -0.20
C ALA A 203 -4.17 12.21 -0.57
N THR A 204 -4.56 12.76 -1.73
CA THR A 204 -5.94 12.72 -2.23
C THR A 204 -6.13 11.75 -3.39
N HIS A 205 -5.04 11.22 -3.93
CA HIS A 205 -4.96 10.43 -5.16
C HIS A 205 -5.48 11.13 -6.41
N MET A 206 -5.62 12.45 -6.39
CA MET A 206 -6.13 13.23 -7.52
C MET A 206 -5.00 13.57 -8.50
N LEU A 207 -5.29 13.38 -9.79
CA LEU A 207 -4.46 13.87 -10.90
C LEU A 207 -5.06 15.16 -11.46
N GLU A 208 -4.24 16.21 -11.54
CA GLU A 208 -4.50 17.44 -12.27
C GLU A 208 -3.76 17.41 -13.61
N ILE A 209 -4.45 17.82 -14.68
CA ILE A 209 -3.91 17.87 -16.04
C ILE A 209 -3.89 19.34 -16.48
N VAL A 210 -2.70 19.91 -16.61
CA VAL A 210 -2.49 21.30 -16.97
C VAL A 210 -2.14 21.38 -18.45
N VAL A 211 -3.05 21.92 -19.25
CA VAL A 211 -2.87 22.17 -20.69
C VAL A 211 -2.45 23.64 -20.89
N LYS A 212 -1.37 23.87 -21.64
CA LYS A 212 -0.80 25.19 -21.96
C LYS A 212 -0.69 25.40 -23.46
#